data_AF-E8ZJF7-F1
#
_entry.id   AF-E8ZJF7-F1
#
_cell.length_a   1.000
_cell.length_b   1.000
_cell.length_c   1.000
_cell.angle_alpha   90.00
_cell.angle_beta   90.00
_cell.angle_gamma   90.00
#
_symmetry.space_group_name_H-M   'P 1'
#
loop_
_entity.id
_entity.type
_entity.pdbx_description
1 polymer ?
#
loop_
_entity_poly.entity_id
_entity_poly.type
_entity_poly.pdbx_seq_one_letter_code
_entity_poly.pdbx_strand_id
1 'polypeptide(L)'
;MTSKGILLASTSSVAAASGGAGLYFLVSPQGEKERSFKEIFKEETKRAIISITTEDNDGWKAAVTAYKTDNTDKESDAWSLSDWSTIKSQGTLDHTHASKLKEECARRIEMKFKGKKDEGYLEVFKWCTKAIQ
;
A
#
# COMPACT_ATOMS: atom_id res chain seq x y z
N MET A 1 25.59 -35.24 -19.39
CA MET A 1 26.03 -35.26 -17.99
C MET A 1 24.80 -35.22 -17.07
N THR A 2 24.44 -36.40 -16.56
CA THR A 2 23.83 -36.69 -15.24
C THR A 2 22.78 -35.75 -14.63
N SER A 3 21.52 -36.12 -14.89
CA SER A 3 20.39 -36.32 -13.96
C SER A 3 20.65 -36.23 -12.44
N LYS A 4 19.75 -35.54 -11.71
CA LYS A 4 19.05 -35.94 -10.45
C LYS A 4 17.79 -35.04 -10.34
N GLY A 5 16.53 -35.44 -10.29
CA GLY A 5 15.93 -36.68 -9.80
C GLY A 5 15.53 -36.52 -8.33
N ILE A 6 14.40 -35.87 -8.03
CA ILE A 6 13.73 -35.97 -6.72
C ILE A 6 12.26 -36.30 -6.98
N LEU A 7 11.94 -37.58 -6.85
CA LEU A 7 10.60 -38.14 -6.71
C LEU A 7 10.21 -37.95 -5.24
N LEU A 8 9.15 -37.19 -4.94
CA LEU A 8 8.55 -37.22 -3.62
C LEU A 8 7.59 -38.42 -3.56
N ALA A 9 7.95 -39.38 -2.70
CA ALA A 9 7.18 -40.59 -2.44
C ALA A 9 5.82 -40.23 -1.82
N SER A 10 4.77 -40.58 -2.54
CA SER A 10 3.39 -40.62 -2.07
C SER A 10 3.17 -41.86 -1.20
N THR A 11 3.06 -41.68 0.11
CA THR A 11 2.38 -42.66 0.97
C THR A 11 1.38 -41.93 1.86
N SER A 12 0.14 -41.88 1.41
CA SER A 12 -1.01 -41.70 2.28
C SER A 12 -2.04 -42.72 1.82
N SER A 13 -2.16 -43.81 2.56
CA SER A 13 -3.21 -44.81 2.34
C SER A 13 -4.54 -44.16 2.69
N VAL A 14 -5.21 -43.54 1.72
CA VAL A 14 -6.56 -43.01 1.91
C VAL A 14 -7.55 -44.13 1.63
N ALA A 15 -8.15 -44.66 2.69
CA ALA A 15 -9.32 -45.53 2.58
C ALA A 15 -10.42 -44.75 1.85
N ALA A 16 -10.79 -45.20 0.65
CA ALA A 16 -11.87 -44.62 -0.13
C ALA A 16 -13.21 -44.95 0.53
N ALA A 17 -13.79 -43.99 1.26
CA ALA A 17 -15.20 -43.99 1.60
C ALA A 17 -15.90 -42.98 0.69
N SER A 18 -16.90 -43.48 -0.03
CA SER A 18 -17.80 -42.83 -0.98
C SER A 18 -18.23 -41.40 -0.62
N GLY A 19 -18.04 -40.46 -1.55
CA GLY A 19 -18.61 -39.11 -1.50
C GLY A 19 -17.72 -38.07 -2.18
N GLY A 20 -17.88 -37.90 -3.49
CA GLY A 20 -17.11 -36.92 -4.28
C GLY A 20 -17.45 -35.47 -3.94
N ALA A 21 -16.77 -34.92 -2.95
CA ALA A 21 -16.54 -33.48 -2.78
C ALA A 21 -15.09 -33.35 -2.30
N GLY A 22 -14.18 -33.20 -3.27
CA GLY A 22 -12.76 -33.43 -3.09
C GLY A 22 -12.10 -32.50 -2.07
N LEU A 23 -10.90 -32.93 -1.67
CA LEU A 23 -9.90 -32.24 -0.85
C LEU A 23 -9.55 -30.81 -1.31
N TYR A 24 -10.14 -30.31 -2.40
CA TYR A 24 -10.03 -28.95 -2.91
C TYR A 24 -10.42 -27.87 -1.90
N PHE A 25 -11.23 -28.20 -0.88
CA PHE A 25 -11.59 -27.24 0.16
C PHE A 25 -10.45 -26.95 1.17
N LEU A 26 -9.46 -27.84 1.30
CA LEU A 26 -8.38 -27.70 2.29
C LEU A 26 -7.19 -26.86 1.78
N VAL A 27 -7.13 -26.54 0.48
CA VAL A 27 -6.15 -25.61 -0.11
C VAL A 27 -6.87 -24.34 -0.54
N SER A 28 -7.57 -23.71 0.41
CA SER A 28 -7.93 -22.30 0.24
C SER A 28 -6.72 -21.49 0.68
N PRO A 29 -5.98 -20.79 -0.22
CA PRO A 29 -5.02 -19.79 0.23
C PRO A 29 -5.83 -18.79 1.05
N GLN A 30 -5.62 -18.77 2.37
CA GLN A 30 -6.18 -17.73 3.22
C GLN A 30 -5.66 -16.41 2.66
N GLY A 31 -6.51 -15.71 1.90
CA GLY A 31 -6.19 -14.40 1.36
C GLY A 31 -5.66 -13.53 2.49
N GLU A 32 -4.59 -12.78 2.19
CA GLU A 32 -3.94 -11.92 3.16
C GLU A 32 -5.01 -11.04 3.83
N LYS A 33 -5.21 -11.20 5.15
CA LYS A 33 -6.32 -10.56 5.86
C LYS A 33 -6.13 -9.04 5.81
N GLU A 34 -7.16 -8.34 5.32
CA GLU A 34 -7.15 -6.88 5.25
C GLU A 34 -7.12 -6.26 6.65
N ARG A 35 -6.20 -5.32 6.86
CA ARG A 35 -6.04 -4.53 8.11
C ARG A 35 -5.98 -3.05 7.80
N SER A 36 -6.38 -2.20 8.73
CA SER A 36 -6.28 -0.75 8.54
C SER A 36 -4.83 -0.30 8.35
N PHE A 37 -4.61 0.84 7.66
CA PHE A 37 -3.28 1.42 7.54
C PHE A 37 -2.61 1.57 8.91
N LYS A 38 -3.33 2.16 9.87
CA LYS A 38 -2.84 2.39 11.24
C LYS A 38 -2.40 1.10 11.92
N GLU A 39 -3.15 0.00 11.78
CA GLU A 39 -2.77 -1.28 12.38
C GLU A 39 -1.49 -1.86 11.77
N ILE A 40 -1.32 -1.77 10.46
CA ILE A 40 -0.10 -2.24 9.78
C ILE A 40 1.08 -1.30 10.11
N PHE A 41 0.82 -0.01 10.23
CA PHE A 41 1.80 1.04 10.50
C PHE A 41 2.30 1.07 11.95
N LYS A 42 1.60 0.46 12.91
CA LYS A 42 2.04 0.40 14.33
C LYS A 42 3.44 -0.18 14.55
N GLU A 43 3.91 -1.03 13.64
CA GLU A 43 5.24 -1.63 13.68
C GLU A 43 6.33 -0.73 13.04
N GLU A 44 5.94 0.37 12.37
CA GLU A 44 6.87 1.30 11.76
C GLU A 44 7.50 2.20 12.82
N THR A 45 8.83 2.31 12.80
CA THR A 45 9.62 3.07 13.78
C THR A 45 10.41 4.21 13.15
N LYS A 46 10.53 4.25 11.82
CA LYS A 46 11.33 5.24 11.09
C LYS A 46 10.48 6.34 10.48
N ARG A 47 9.16 6.19 10.47
CA ARG A 47 8.23 7.13 9.86
C ARG A 47 7.07 7.43 10.79
N ALA A 48 6.54 8.64 10.65
CA ALA A 48 5.34 9.10 11.33
C ALA A 48 4.32 9.57 10.30
N ILE A 49 3.03 9.35 10.58
CA ILE A 49 1.94 9.94 9.79
C ILE A 49 2.07 11.46 9.88
N ILE A 50 2.06 12.12 8.72
CA ILE A 50 2.10 13.58 8.66
C ILE A 50 0.78 14.08 9.23
N SER A 51 0.86 14.96 10.23
CA SER A 51 -0.33 15.48 10.87
C SER A 51 -1.16 16.30 9.87
N ILE A 52 -2.45 15.97 9.80
CA ILE A 52 -3.41 16.63 8.90
C ILE A 52 -3.97 17.90 9.56
N THR A 53 -3.97 17.95 10.90
CA THR A 53 -4.56 19.03 11.70
C THR A 53 -3.56 20.06 12.20
N THR A 54 -2.26 19.74 12.21
CA THR A 54 -1.20 20.69 12.59
C THR A 54 -0.41 21.12 11.35
N GLU A 55 0.20 22.31 11.39
CA GLU A 55 1.05 22.84 10.33
C GLU A 55 2.41 22.12 10.26
N ASP A 56 2.40 20.86 9.81
CA ASP A 56 3.62 20.12 9.47
C ASP A 56 4.10 20.51 8.07
N ASN A 57 4.51 21.78 7.93
CA ASN A 57 4.78 22.40 6.63
C ASN A 57 5.87 21.67 5.85
N ASP A 58 6.94 21.25 6.53
CA ASP A 58 8.04 20.51 5.90
C ASP A 58 7.61 19.10 5.48
N GLY A 59 6.83 18.40 6.32
CA GLY A 59 6.28 17.10 5.98
C GLY A 59 5.38 17.17 4.74
N TRP A 60 4.47 18.16 4.71
CA TRP A 60 3.56 18.34 3.58
C TRP A 60 4.25 18.82 2.31
N LYS A 61 5.27 19.68 2.42
CA LYS A 61 6.11 20.07 1.29
C LYS A 61 6.82 18.86 0.68
N ALA A 62 7.39 17.98 1.51
CA ALA A 62 8.03 16.75 1.05
C ALA A 62 7.01 15.79 0.41
N ALA A 63 5.84 15.62 1.03
CA ALA A 63 4.77 14.76 0.53
C ALA A 63 4.26 15.19 -0.85
N VAL A 64 3.92 16.46 -1.03
CA VAL A 64 3.41 16.97 -2.33
C VAL A 64 4.50 16.90 -3.42
N THR A 65 5.76 17.09 -3.05
CA THR A 65 6.89 16.94 -3.98
C THR A 65 7.07 15.48 -4.42
N ALA A 66 6.98 14.53 -3.49
CA ALA A 66 7.02 13.10 -3.78
C ALA A 66 5.83 12.69 -4.66
N TYR A 67 4.64 13.18 -4.34
CA TYR A 67 3.42 12.95 -5.11
C TYR A 67 3.56 13.43 -6.55
N LYS A 68 4.03 14.67 -6.74
CA LYS A 68 4.26 15.24 -8.07
C LYS A 68 5.27 14.40 -8.86
N THR A 69 6.40 14.06 -8.23
CA THR A 69 7.47 13.28 -8.88
C THR A 69 6.93 11.95 -9.41
N ASP A 70 6.17 11.21 -8.61
CA ASP A 70 5.66 9.89 -8.97
C ASP A 70 4.55 9.91 -10.04
N ASN A 71 3.96 11.08 -10.28
CA ASN A 71 2.84 11.25 -11.19
C ASN A 71 3.17 12.17 -12.38
N THR A 72 4.39 12.69 -12.47
CA THR A 72 4.80 13.68 -13.50
C THR A 72 4.66 13.12 -14.92
N ASP A 73 5.04 11.86 -15.13
CA ASP A 73 5.00 11.20 -16.43
C ASP A 73 3.62 10.60 -16.76
N LYS A 74 2.62 10.82 -15.91
CA LYS A 74 1.26 10.31 -16.09
C LYS A 74 0.34 11.39 -16.64
N GLU A 75 -0.62 10.96 -17.47
CA GLU A 75 -1.72 11.81 -17.96
C GLU A 75 -2.57 12.29 -16.79
N SER A 76 -2.96 11.37 -15.90
CA SER A 76 -3.65 11.63 -14.63
C SER A 76 -2.81 11.14 -13.45
N ASP A 77 -2.91 11.84 -12.33
CA ASP A 77 -2.31 11.40 -11.08
C ASP A 77 -3.01 10.16 -10.51
N ALA A 78 -2.28 9.43 -9.67
CA ALA A 78 -2.74 8.16 -9.09
C ALA A 78 -4.04 8.28 -8.29
N TRP A 79 -4.33 9.46 -7.71
CA TRP A 79 -5.50 9.67 -6.85
C TRP A 79 -6.57 10.57 -7.47
N SER A 80 -6.37 11.02 -8.72
CA SER A 80 -7.31 11.92 -9.42
C SER A 80 -7.66 13.16 -8.60
N LEU A 81 -6.64 13.77 -7.98
CA LEU A 81 -6.79 14.98 -7.18
C LEU A 81 -7.31 16.11 -8.05
N SER A 82 -8.35 16.81 -7.59
CA SER A 82 -8.99 17.88 -8.35
C SER A 82 -8.07 19.06 -8.64
N ASP A 83 -6.99 19.23 -7.86
CA ASP A 83 -5.97 20.27 -8.02
C ASP A 83 -4.68 19.76 -8.70
N TRP A 84 -4.70 18.54 -9.28
CA TRP A 84 -3.52 17.95 -9.92
C TRP A 84 -2.92 18.83 -11.01
N SER A 85 -3.76 19.47 -11.85
CA SER A 85 -3.27 20.38 -12.90
C SER A 85 -2.42 21.50 -12.35
N THR A 86 -2.80 22.06 -11.18
CA THR A 86 -2.07 23.11 -10.49
C THR A 86 -0.74 22.57 -9.95
N ILE A 87 -0.77 21.44 -9.24
CA ILE A 87 0.43 20.77 -8.71
C ILE A 87 1.42 20.45 -9.83
N LYS A 88 0.93 19.92 -10.96
CA LYS A 88 1.73 19.54 -12.13
C LYS A 88 2.43 20.75 -12.75
N SER A 89 1.72 21.87 -12.96
CA SER A 89 2.28 23.08 -13.56
C SER A 89 3.25 23.85 -12.65
N GLN A 90 3.13 23.69 -11.34
CA GLN A 90 3.88 24.50 -10.37
C GLN A 90 5.36 24.11 -10.34
N GLY A 91 6.28 25.05 -10.60
CA GLY A 91 7.72 24.78 -10.55
C GLY A 91 8.23 24.45 -9.14
N THR A 92 7.76 25.20 -8.14
CA THR A 92 8.13 25.04 -6.73
C THR A 92 6.90 24.74 -5.89
N LEU A 93 6.89 23.60 -5.22
CA LEU A 93 5.80 23.20 -4.33
C LEU A 93 6.12 23.50 -2.86
N ASP A 94 5.07 23.78 -2.10
CA ASP A 94 5.08 23.97 -0.65
C ASP A 94 3.84 23.32 0.00
N HIS A 95 3.70 23.48 1.31
CA HIS A 95 2.60 22.90 2.09
C HIS A 95 1.20 23.40 1.68
N THR A 96 1.06 24.57 1.04
CA THR A 96 -0.22 25.14 0.62
C THR A 96 -0.80 24.40 -0.58
N HIS A 97 0.07 23.80 -1.39
CA HIS A 97 -0.30 22.98 -2.55
C HIS A 97 -0.75 21.56 -2.15
N ALA A 98 -0.71 21.21 -0.87
CA ALA A 98 -1.03 19.87 -0.40
C ALA A 98 -2.50 19.72 0.03
N SER A 99 -3.40 20.69 -0.22
CA SER A 99 -4.76 20.64 0.36
C SER A 99 -5.55 19.39 -0.04
N LYS A 100 -5.63 19.06 -1.33
CA LYS A 100 -6.35 17.84 -1.75
C LYS A 100 -5.59 16.56 -1.43
N LEU A 101 -4.26 16.63 -1.42
CA LEU A 101 -3.44 15.52 -0.95
C LEU A 101 -3.69 15.23 0.54
N LYS A 102 -3.83 16.26 1.38
CA LYS A 102 -4.18 16.15 2.81
C LYS A 102 -5.55 15.51 3.01
N GLU A 103 -6.57 15.98 2.28
CA GLU A 103 -7.93 15.43 2.31
C GLU A 103 -7.91 13.94 1.94
N GLU A 104 -7.21 13.58 0.87
CA GLU A 104 -7.14 12.19 0.42
C GLU A 104 -6.31 11.30 1.37
N CYS A 105 -5.24 11.83 1.96
CA CYS A 105 -4.52 11.16 3.04
C CYS A 105 -5.43 10.87 4.24
N ALA A 106 -6.28 11.83 4.66
CA ALA A 106 -7.23 11.64 5.75
C ALA A 106 -8.18 10.47 5.47
N ARG A 107 -8.64 10.36 4.22
CA ARG A 107 -9.53 9.29 3.78
C ARG A 107 -8.81 7.94 3.72
N ARG A 108 -7.63 7.88 3.09
CA ARG A 108 -6.91 6.63 2.83
C ARG A 108 -6.25 6.02 4.05
N ILE A 109 -5.87 6.82 5.05
CA ILE A 109 -5.35 6.32 6.33
C ILE A 109 -6.40 5.47 7.09
N GLU A 110 -7.70 5.68 6.85
CA GLU A 110 -8.77 4.88 7.43
C GLU A 110 -9.12 3.63 6.60
N MET A 111 -8.53 3.47 5.41
CA MET A 111 -8.78 2.31 4.55
C MET A 111 -8.05 1.05 5.06
N LYS A 112 -8.50 -0.10 4.56
CA LYS A 112 -7.88 -1.40 4.82
C LYS A 112 -7.06 -1.86 3.61
N PHE A 113 -5.98 -2.59 3.90
CA PHE A 113 -4.98 -3.02 2.92
C PHE A 113 -4.57 -4.47 3.17
N LYS A 114 -4.16 -5.16 2.11
CA LYS A 114 -3.60 -6.52 2.15
C LYS A 114 -2.12 -6.49 2.52
N GLY A 115 -1.83 -5.93 3.69
CA GLY A 115 -0.47 -5.86 4.25
C GLY A 115 0.43 -4.81 3.62
N LYS A 116 1.73 -4.89 3.92
CA LYS A 116 2.74 -3.88 3.55
C LYS A 116 3.13 -3.87 2.07
N LYS A 117 2.76 -4.92 1.33
CA LYS A 117 3.04 -5.06 -0.11
C LYS A 117 1.87 -4.59 -0.99
N ASP A 118 0.74 -4.28 -0.38
CA ASP A 118 -0.41 -3.70 -1.07
C ASP A 118 0.00 -2.34 -1.67
N GLU A 119 -0.29 -2.15 -2.96
CA GLU A 119 0.07 -0.92 -3.67
C GLU A 119 -0.55 0.32 -3.01
N GLY A 120 -1.82 0.22 -2.60
CA GLY A 120 -2.50 1.29 -1.89
C GLY A 120 -1.86 1.59 -0.54
N TYR A 121 -1.37 0.57 0.18
CA TYR A 121 -0.63 0.79 1.42
C TYR A 121 0.67 1.54 1.15
N LEU A 122 1.41 1.15 0.11
CA LEU A 122 2.68 1.78 -0.26
C LEU A 122 2.49 3.24 -0.69
N GLU A 123 1.41 3.56 -1.41
CA GLU A 123 1.05 4.94 -1.76
C GLU A 123 0.80 5.79 -0.51
N VAL A 124 -0.05 5.32 0.41
CA VAL A 124 -0.33 6.03 1.67
C VAL A 124 0.93 6.16 2.52
N PHE A 125 1.72 5.09 2.60
CA PHE A 125 2.98 5.11 3.31
C PHE A 125 3.93 6.16 2.73
N LYS A 126 4.05 6.26 1.40
CA LYS A 126 4.96 7.20 0.76
C LYS A 126 4.51 8.65 0.87
N TRP A 127 3.23 8.92 0.63
CA TRP A 127 2.70 10.29 0.46
C TRP A 127 2.02 10.87 1.70
N CYS A 128 1.66 10.05 2.69
CA CYS A 128 1.00 10.52 3.93
C CYS A 128 1.87 10.36 5.18
N THR A 129 3.12 9.90 5.04
CA THR A 129 4.05 9.74 6.17
C THR A 129 5.39 10.40 5.87
N LYS A 130 6.08 10.88 6.91
CA LYS A 130 7.41 11.47 6.83
C LYS A 130 8.41 10.66 7.64
N ALA A 131 9.69 10.73 7.28
CA ALA A 131 10.76 10.18 8.11
C ALA A 131 10.77 10.89 9.48
N ILE A 132 10.90 10.10 10.55
CA ILE A 132 11.22 10.61 11.87
C ILE A 132 12.73 10.89 11.84
N GLN A 133 13.09 12.16 11.96
CA GLN A 133 14.49 12.59 12.10
C GLN A 133 14.96 12.33 13.53
#